data_AF-A0A934B316-F1
#
_entry.id   AF-A0A934B316-F1
#
_cell.length_a   1.000
_cell.length_b   1.000
_cell.length_c   1.000
_cell.angle_alpha   90.00
_cell.angle_beta   90.00
_cell.angle_gamma   90.00
#
_symmetry.space_group_name_H-M   'P 1'
#
loop_
_entity.id
_entity.type
_entity.pdbx_description
1 polymer ?
#
loop_
_entity_poly.entity_id
_entity_poly.type
_entity_poly.pdbx_seq_one_letter_code
_entity_poly.pdbx_strand_id
1 'polypeptide(L)'
;MEGHIVIERLEFRGRCGVTPEERARPQPLALDLELGCRLEAAGLSDDLGHTIDYATVAQRVVDIGTLQESQLLETLAERLLAALFDEFPISRIKLWLRKLHPPIPYVTRSVGVNIERTSLAQHVLRAAPPPAQFLLQQLHRLPKGKVLDVASGSGRHALFLASLGYQVDAVDRDEQALARLLTHAQTRHLTDISSRVLDLEPLPPQEPHLEHEAYDAILVFFYLHRPLFPSLIEALKPGGVLLYETFTVDNHVQRQHPKRREFCLTHSELLRLTSDLRILHYDEGLHEGTSESESVYTAQLVAQKPFTPEPST
;
A
#
# COMPACT_ATOMS: atom_id res chain seq x y z
N MET A 1 -1.77 -17.83 -16.36
CA MET A 1 -2.51 -17.08 -17.36
C MET A 1 -3.33 -16.07 -16.59
N GLU A 2 -2.85 -14.83 -16.59
CA GLU A 2 -3.71 -13.71 -16.24
C GLU A 2 -4.80 -13.63 -17.31
N GLY A 3 -6.04 -13.55 -16.87
CA GLY A 3 -7.18 -13.38 -17.75
C GLY A 3 -8.14 -12.35 -17.17
N HIS A 4 -9.24 -12.14 -17.88
CA HIS A 4 -10.23 -11.17 -17.49
C HIS A 4 -11.63 -11.76 -17.62
N ILE A 5 -12.49 -11.43 -16.64
CA ILE A 5 -13.92 -11.71 -16.68
C ILE A 5 -14.62 -10.42 -17.10
N VAL A 6 -15.48 -10.50 -18.11
CA VAL A 6 -16.25 -9.35 -18.61
C VAL A 6 -17.72 -9.53 -18.23
N ILE A 7 -18.28 -8.54 -17.54
CA ILE A 7 -19.71 -8.42 -17.30
C ILE A 7 -20.19 -7.22 -18.10
N GLU A 8 -20.90 -7.48 -19.18
CA GLU A 8 -21.45 -6.43 -20.03
C GLU A 8 -22.87 -6.05 -19.59
N ARG A 9 -23.12 -4.74 -19.57
CA ARG A 9 -24.45 -4.16 -19.46
C ARG A 9 -25.26 -4.66 -18.26
N LEU A 10 -24.67 -4.62 -17.08
CA LEU A 10 -25.41 -4.83 -15.83
C LEU A 10 -26.30 -3.62 -15.55
N GLU A 11 -27.61 -3.79 -15.69
CA GLU A 11 -28.59 -2.72 -15.49
C GLU A 11 -29.23 -2.80 -14.10
N PHE A 12 -29.34 -1.66 -13.41
CA PHE A 12 -29.98 -1.54 -12.10
C PHE A 12 -30.60 -0.15 -11.92
N ARG A 13 -31.44 0.00 -10.89
CA ARG A 13 -32.11 1.27 -10.60
C ARG A 13 -31.52 1.92 -9.37
N GLY A 14 -30.70 2.97 -9.56
CA GLY A 14 -30.04 3.69 -8.47
C GLY A 14 -30.56 5.11 -8.28
N ARG A 15 -30.27 5.70 -7.11
CA ARG A 15 -30.57 7.10 -6.79
C ARG A 15 -29.27 7.92 -6.85
N CYS A 16 -28.90 8.37 -8.04
CA CYS A 16 -27.65 9.11 -8.26
C CYS A 16 -27.89 10.43 -9.00
N GLY A 17 -27.61 11.57 -8.37
CA GLY A 17 -27.67 12.86 -9.05
C GLY A 17 -27.49 14.06 -8.14
N VAL A 18 -27.13 15.19 -8.74
CA VAL A 18 -26.79 16.42 -8.03
C VAL A 18 -28.06 17.10 -7.52
N THR A 19 -29.15 17.04 -8.30
CA THR A 19 -30.42 17.65 -7.89
C THR A 19 -31.23 16.72 -6.97
N PRO A 20 -32.04 17.26 -6.04
CA PRO A 20 -32.96 16.46 -5.25
C PRO A 20 -33.95 15.64 -6.08
N GLU A 21 -34.36 16.16 -7.24
CA GLU A 21 -35.27 15.49 -8.18
C GLU A 21 -34.67 14.20 -8.75
N GLU A 22 -33.38 14.23 -9.11
CA GLU A 22 -32.66 13.04 -9.57
C GLU A 22 -32.52 11.96 -8.47
N ARG A 23 -32.54 12.34 -7.19
CA ARG A 23 -32.46 11.41 -6.05
C ARG A 23 -33.83 10.95 -5.56
N ALA A 24 -34.88 11.73 -5.83
CA ALA A 24 -36.25 11.44 -5.40
C ALA A 24 -36.79 10.11 -5.98
N ARG A 25 -36.33 9.70 -7.17
CA ARG A 25 -36.76 8.46 -7.83
C ARG A 25 -35.58 7.66 -8.36
N PRO A 26 -35.57 6.32 -8.19
CA PRO A 26 -34.54 5.48 -8.78
C PRO A 26 -34.60 5.55 -10.32
N GLN A 27 -33.45 5.80 -10.94
CA GLN A 27 -33.29 5.90 -12.38
C GLN A 27 -32.42 4.76 -12.93
N PRO A 28 -32.59 4.35 -14.20
CA PRO A 28 -31.82 3.26 -14.78
C PRO A 28 -30.36 3.67 -14.98
N LEU A 29 -29.48 2.90 -14.35
CA LEU A 29 -28.04 2.94 -14.51
C LEU A 29 -27.59 1.65 -15.19
N ALA A 30 -26.49 1.73 -15.92
CA ALA A 30 -25.82 0.57 -16.48
C ALA A 30 -24.33 0.59 -16.13
N LEU A 31 -23.77 -0.60 -15.99
CA LEU A 31 -22.37 -0.80 -15.62
C LEU A 31 -21.77 -1.94 -16.45
N ASP A 32 -20.61 -1.69 -17.03
CA ASP A 32 -19.74 -2.75 -17.56
C ASP A 32 -18.53 -2.91 -16.64
N LEU A 33 -18.11 -4.16 -16.44
CA LEU A 33 -16.92 -4.52 -15.69
C LEU A 33 -16.01 -5.41 -16.51
N GLU A 34 -14.71 -5.11 -16.47
CA GLU A 34 -13.63 -6.02 -16.86
C GLU A 34 -12.77 -6.25 -15.62
N LEU A 35 -12.74 -7.49 -15.14
CA LEU A 35 -12.09 -7.89 -13.89
C LEU A 35 -10.85 -8.73 -14.20
N GLY A 36 -9.67 -8.21 -13.92
CA GLY A 36 -8.40 -8.92 -14.03
C GLY A 36 -8.22 -9.92 -12.89
N CYS A 37 -8.00 -11.19 -13.20
CA CYS A 37 -7.80 -12.25 -12.22
C CYS A 37 -6.94 -13.39 -12.80
N ARG A 38 -6.50 -14.31 -11.93
CA ARG A 38 -5.79 -15.53 -12.35
C ARG A 38 -6.83 -16.61 -12.71
N LEU A 39 -6.88 -17.01 -13.97
CA LEU A 39 -7.88 -17.98 -14.47
C LEU A 39 -7.42 -19.45 -14.39
N GLU A 40 -6.18 -19.71 -13.99
CA GLU A 40 -5.56 -21.05 -14.07
C GLU A 40 -6.24 -22.09 -13.17
N ALA A 41 -6.71 -21.71 -11.98
CA ALA A 41 -7.23 -22.67 -11.01
C ALA A 41 -8.59 -23.27 -11.45
N ALA A 42 -9.46 -22.48 -12.06
CA ALA A 42 -10.82 -22.91 -12.41
C ALA A 42 -10.94 -23.56 -13.79
N GLY A 43 -10.08 -23.20 -14.75
CA GLY A 43 -10.05 -23.86 -16.07
C GLY A 43 -9.66 -25.33 -16.00
N LEU A 44 -9.11 -25.78 -14.86
CA LEU A 44 -8.71 -27.17 -14.62
C LEU A 44 -9.65 -27.92 -13.65
N SER A 45 -10.39 -27.22 -12.78
CA SER A 45 -11.20 -27.84 -11.72
C SER A 45 -12.70 -27.88 -11.99
N ASP A 46 -13.23 -27.09 -12.94
CA ASP A 46 -14.67 -26.89 -13.20
C ASP A 46 -15.47 -26.58 -11.91
N ASP A 47 -14.79 -26.00 -10.91
CA ASP A 47 -15.30 -25.70 -9.58
C ASP A 47 -15.35 -24.18 -9.37
N LEU A 48 -16.57 -23.67 -9.11
CA LEU A 48 -16.84 -22.27 -8.80
C LEU A 48 -16.14 -21.79 -7.52
N GLY A 49 -15.76 -22.70 -6.61
CA GLY A 49 -15.07 -22.36 -5.36
C GLY A 49 -13.65 -21.77 -5.52
N HIS A 50 -13.07 -21.86 -6.72
CA HIS A 50 -11.74 -21.33 -7.06
C HIS A 50 -11.76 -20.22 -8.12
N THR A 51 -12.93 -19.69 -8.46
CA THR A 51 -13.10 -18.58 -9.42
C THR A 51 -13.93 -17.44 -8.83
N ILE A 52 -13.74 -16.24 -9.38
CA ILE A 52 -14.62 -15.12 -9.09
C ILE A 52 -16.01 -15.48 -9.64
N ASP A 53 -16.97 -15.71 -8.75
CA ASP A 53 -18.37 -15.87 -9.11
C ASP A 53 -18.94 -14.53 -9.59
N TYR A 54 -19.03 -14.37 -10.91
CA TYR A 54 -19.57 -13.19 -11.55
C TYR A 54 -21.05 -12.93 -11.20
N ALA A 55 -21.81 -13.96 -10.80
CA ALA A 55 -23.19 -13.77 -10.33
C ALA A 55 -23.20 -13.08 -8.96
N THR A 56 -22.33 -13.51 -8.05
CA THR A 56 -22.13 -12.85 -6.74
C THR A 56 -21.60 -11.42 -6.92
N VAL A 57 -20.66 -11.20 -7.84
CA VAL A 57 -20.19 -9.84 -8.19
C VAL A 57 -21.33 -8.97 -8.71
N ALA A 58 -22.12 -9.47 -9.67
CA ALA A 58 -23.25 -8.72 -10.23
C ALA A 58 -24.28 -8.37 -9.17
N GLN A 59 -24.64 -9.32 -8.31
CA GLN A 59 -25.56 -9.10 -7.19
C GLN A 59 -25.03 -8.01 -6.26
N ARG A 60 -23.74 -8.08 -5.91
CA ARG A 60 -23.12 -7.10 -5.01
C ARG A 60 -23.16 -5.68 -5.58
N VAL A 61 -22.92 -5.52 -6.88
CA VAL A 61 -23.02 -4.23 -7.55
C VAL A 61 -24.45 -3.70 -7.51
N VAL A 62 -25.45 -4.55 -7.79
CA VAL A 62 -26.87 -4.17 -7.72
C VAL A 62 -27.24 -3.72 -6.30
N ASP A 63 -26.79 -4.45 -5.27
CA ASP A 63 -27.07 -4.10 -3.87
C ASP A 63 -26.52 -2.72 -3.51
N ILE A 64 -25.23 -2.47 -3.82
CA ILE A 64 -24.59 -1.17 -3.54
C ILE A 64 -25.27 -0.05 -4.34
N GLY A 65 -25.56 -0.30 -5.62
CA GLY A 65 -26.14 0.67 -6.54
C GLY A 65 -27.60 1.04 -6.26
N THR A 66 -28.35 0.16 -5.58
CA THR A 66 -29.78 0.35 -5.27
C THR A 66 -30.01 0.89 -3.85
N LEU A 67 -29.19 0.49 -2.88
CA LEU A 67 -29.39 0.83 -1.47
C LEU A 67 -28.94 2.24 -1.09
N GLN A 68 -27.96 2.80 -1.80
CA GLN A 68 -27.33 4.06 -1.41
C GLN A 68 -27.68 5.22 -2.34
N GLU A 69 -27.92 6.40 -1.73
CA GLU A 69 -28.01 7.65 -2.48
C GLU A 69 -26.61 8.23 -2.69
N SER A 70 -26.33 8.71 -3.90
CA SER A 70 -25.08 9.40 -4.23
C SER A 70 -25.37 10.69 -5.01
N GLN A 71 -24.56 11.72 -4.78
CA GLN A 71 -24.69 12.95 -5.56
C GLN A 71 -24.01 12.82 -6.94
N LEU A 72 -22.92 12.06 -7.00
CA LEU A 72 -22.03 11.93 -8.15
C LEU A 72 -21.89 10.47 -8.58
N LEU A 73 -21.70 10.24 -9.88
CA LEU A 73 -21.42 8.89 -10.40
C LEU A 73 -20.02 8.41 -9.98
N GLU A 74 -19.09 9.35 -9.85
CA GLU A 74 -17.73 9.18 -9.34
C GLU A 74 -17.74 8.59 -7.93
N THR A 75 -18.57 9.15 -7.04
CA THR A 75 -18.71 8.65 -5.66
C THR A 75 -19.27 7.23 -5.63
N LEU A 76 -20.24 6.92 -6.49
CA LEU A 76 -20.78 5.57 -6.58
C LEU A 76 -19.75 4.59 -7.17
N ALA A 77 -19.02 5.01 -8.21
CA ALA A 77 -17.99 4.19 -8.84
C ALA A 77 -16.84 3.86 -7.88
N GLU A 78 -16.34 4.83 -7.11
CA GLU A 78 -15.30 4.59 -6.10
C GLU A 78 -15.77 3.66 -4.98
N ARG A 79 -17.05 3.73 -4.56
CA ARG A 79 -17.62 2.78 -3.60
C ARG A 79 -17.72 1.36 -4.16
N LEU A 80 -18.13 1.23 -5.42
CA LEU A 80 -18.18 -0.06 -6.10
C LEU A 80 -16.77 -0.66 -6.22
N LEU A 81 -15.80 0.11 -6.70
CA LEU A 81 -14.40 -0.31 -6.77
C LEU A 81 -13.88 -0.76 -5.41
N ALA A 82 -14.16 0.03 -4.36
CA ALA A 82 -13.78 -0.28 -3.00
C ALA A 82 -14.34 -1.64 -2.54
N ALA A 83 -15.65 -1.86 -2.63
CA ALA A 83 -16.26 -3.11 -2.19
C ALA A 83 -15.77 -4.31 -3.02
N LEU A 84 -15.62 -4.13 -4.34
CA LEU A 84 -15.18 -5.22 -5.22
C LEU A 84 -13.74 -5.67 -4.93
N PHE A 85 -12.81 -4.74 -4.67
CA PHE A 85 -11.45 -5.12 -4.28
C PHE A 85 -11.35 -5.76 -2.90
N ASP A 86 -12.29 -5.47 -1.99
CA ASP A 86 -12.29 -6.06 -0.64
C ASP A 86 -12.88 -7.46 -0.62
N GLU A 87 -13.96 -7.67 -1.37
CA GLU A 87 -14.75 -8.90 -1.31
C GLU A 87 -14.29 -9.97 -2.31
N PHE A 88 -13.53 -9.59 -3.34
CA PHE A 88 -13.12 -10.49 -4.41
C PHE A 88 -11.62 -10.39 -4.72
N PRO A 89 -10.96 -11.50 -5.06
CA PRO A 89 -9.53 -11.54 -5.37
C PRO A 89 -9.21 -10.98 -6.77
N ILE A 90 -9.46 -9.68 -6.97
CA ILE A 90 -9.31 -8.97 -8.24
C ILE A 90 -8.00 -8.17 -8.25
N SER A 91 -7.20 -8.29 -9.31
CA SER A 91 -5.96 -7.53 -9.47
C SER A 91 -6.16 -6.19 -10.19
N ARG A 92 -7.16 -6.10 -11.07
CA ARG A 92 -7.49 -4.91 -11.87
C ARG A 92 -8.99 -4.85 -12.14
N ILE A 93 -9.58 -3.65 -12.07
CA ILE A 93 -10.97 -3.40 -12.46
C ILE A 93 -10.97 -2.27 -13.48
N LYS A 94 -11.62 -2.48 -14.61
CA LYS A 94 -12.09 -1.40 -15.49
C LYS A 94 -13.61 -1.36 -15.42
N LEU A 95 -14.14 -0.20 -15.06
CA LEU A 95 -15.54 0.05 -14.73
C LEU A 95 -16.07 1.18 -15.60
N TRP A 96 -17.19 0.95 -16.29
CA TRP A 96 -17.91 1.97 -17.04
C TRP A 96 -19.33 2.13 -16.49
N LEU A 97 -19.52 3.08 -15.58
CA LEU A 97 -20.80 3.35 -14.91
C LEU A 97 -21.50 4.53 -15.58
N ARG A 98 -22.75 4.37 -15.99
CA ARG A 98 -23.47 5.39 -16.78
C ARG A 98 -24.95 5.51 -16.41
N LYS A 99 -25.48 6.72 -16.58
CA LYS A 99 -26.93 7.01 -16.65
C LYS A 99 -27.43 6.70 -18.05
N LEU A 100 -28.46 5.86 -18.17
CA LEU A 100 -29.08 5.56 -19.46
C LEU A 100 -29.98 6.69 -19.97
N HIS A 101 -30.46 7.56 -19.07
CA HIS A 101 -31.30 8.71 -19.43
C HIS A 101 -30.87 9.95 -18.65
N PRO A 102 -29.71 10.54 -19.00
CA PRO A 102 -29.25 11.74 -18.31
C PRO A 102 -30.14 12.95 -18.61
N PRO A 103 -30.38 13.85 -17.65
CA PRO A 103 -31.19 15.05 -17.83
C PRO A 103 -30.44 16.15 -18.59
N ILE A 104 -29.84 15.82 -19.74
CA ILE A 104 -29.04 16.71 -20.57
C ILE A 104 -29.65 16.70 -21.99
N PRO A 105 -30.22 17.82 -22.49
CA PRO A 105 -31.02 17.88 -23.72
C PRO A 105 -30.37 17.40 -25.04
N TYR A 106 -29.09 17.04 -25.04
CA TYR A 106 -28.33 16.67 -26.24
C TYR A 106 -27.69 15.28 -26.15
N VAL A 107 -27.82 14.59 -25.01
CA VAL A 107 -27.24 13.25 -24.83
C VAL A 107 -28.29 12.21 -25.20
N THR A 108 -28.08 11.52 -26.33
CA THR A 108 -29.05 10.58 -26.92
C THR A 108 -28.91 9.14 -26.46
N ARG A 109 -27.79 8.80 -25.80
CA ARG A 109 -27.53 7.46 -25.27
C ARG A 109 -27.30 7.51 -23.77
N SER A 110 -26.09 7.78 -23.35
CA SER A 110 -25.72 7.69 -21.95
C SER A 110 -24.53 8.58 -21.64
N VAL A 111 -24.41 9.00 -20.39
CA VAL A 111 -23.23 9.68 -19.86
C VAL A 111 -22.78 8.95 -18.60
N GLY A 112 -21.48 8.86 -18.39
CA GLY A 112 -20.92 8.04 -17.35
C GLY A 112 -19.46 8.32 -17.07
N VAL A 113 -18.94 7.58 -16.10
CA VAL A 113 -17.55 7.60 -15.67
C VAL A 113 -16.89 6.29 -16.06
N ASN A 114 -15.72 6.40 -16.71
CA ASN A 114 -14.87 5.26 -17.05
C ASN A 114 -13.65 5.30 -16.14
N ILE A 115 -13.50 4.29 -15.29
CA ILE A 115 -12.44 4.23 -14.30
C ILE A 115 -11.70 2.92 -14.45
N GLU A 116 -10.39 3.01 -14.48
CA GLU A 116 -9.50 1.86 -14.40
C GLU A 116 -8.66 1.96 -13.12
N ARG A 117 -8.60 0.85 -12.37
CA ARG A 117 -7.82 0.74 -11.13
C ARG A 117 -7.16 -0.63 -11.02
N THR A 118 -6.02 -0.65 -10.36
CA THR A 118 -5.39 -1.88 -9.86
C THR A 118 -5.63 -2.00 -8.36
N SER A 119 -5.55 -3.21 -7.83
CA SER A 119 -5.67 -3.46 -6.39
C SER A 119 -4.64 -2.64 -5.61
N LEU A 120 -3.39 -2.60 -6.09
CA LEU A 120 -2.32 -1.79 -5.49
C LEU A 120 -2.70 -0.30 -5.41
N ALA A 121 -3.17 0.30 -6.50
CA ALA A 121 -3.59 1.70 -6.49
C ALA A 121 -4.72 1.95 -5.49
N GLN A 122 -5.67 1.01 -5.36
CA GLN A 122 -6.73 1.11 -4.36
C GLN A 122 -6.20 1.04 -2.93
N HIS A 123 -5.23 0.17 -2.66
CA HIS A 123 -4.60 0.05 -1.35
C HIS A 123 -3.85 1.32 -0.98
N VAL A 124 -3.16 1.95 -1.94
CA VAL A 124 -2.50 3.25 -1.75
C VAL A 124 -3.51 4.35 -1.44
N LEU A 125 -4.61 4.45 -2.20
CA LEU A 125 -5.65 5.46 -1.95
C LEU A 125 -6.31 5.33 -0.57
N ARG A 126 -6.41 4.11 -0.07
CA ARG A 126 -6.96 3.82 1.27
C ARG A 126 -5.94 3.98 2.39
N ALA A 127 -4.65 4.02 2.06
CA ALA A 127 -3.61 4.21 3.05
C ALA A 127 -3.68 5.65 3.58
N ALA A 128 -4.18 5.77 4.80
CA ALA A 128 -4.17 7.02 5.56
C ALA A 128 -3.39 6.78 6.87
N PRO A 129 -2.22 7.44 7.07
CA PRO A 129 -1.49 8.27 6.10
C PRO A 129 -0.97 7.45 4.90
N PRO A 130 -0.71 8.07 3.74
CA PRO A 130 -0.11 7.38 2.61
C PRO A 130 1.34 6.96 2.93
N PRO A 131 1.80 5.81 2.43
CA PRO A 131 3.20 5.40 2.54
C PRO A 131 4.11 6.35 1.76
N ALA A 132 5.41 6.36 2.09
CA ALA A 132 6.40 7.11 1.33
C ALA A 132 6.44 6.68 -0.15
N GLN A 133 6.62 7.64 -1.06
CA GLN A 133 6.70 7.37 -2.50
C GLN A 133 7.82 6.38 -2.84
N PHE A 134 8.94 6.47 -2.14
CA PHE A 134 10.06 5.54 -2.30
C PHE A 134 9.67 4.08 -2.03
N LEU A 135 8.88 3.81 -0.97
CA LEU A 135 8.35 2.47 -0.70
C LEU A 135 7.48 1.97 -1.85
N LEU A 136 6.62 2.83 -2.40
CA LEU A 136 5.75 2.48 -3.53
C LEU A 136 6.56 2.13 -4.79
N GLN A 137 7.58 2.93 -5.10
CA GLN A 137 8.45 2.72 -6.26
C GLN A 137 9.24 1.41 -6.14
N GLN A 138 9.69 1.06 -4.93
CA GLN A 138 10.54 -0.11 -4.70
C GLN A 138 9.79 -1.37 -4.26
N LEU A 139 8.45 -1.32 -4.15
CA LEU A 139 7.62 -2.44 -3.68
C LEU A 139 7.87 -3.74 -4.45
N HIS A 140 8.17 -3.66 -5.75
CA HIS A 140 8.48 -4.80 -6.61
C HIS A 140 9.78 -5.54 -6.24
N ARG A 141 10.63 -4.93 -5.41
CA ARG A 141 11.88 -5.53 -4.91
C ARG A 141 11.72 -6.19 -3.55
N LEU A 142 10.62 -5.97 -2.84
CA LEU A 142 10.39 -6.57 -1.52
C LEU A 142 9.99 -8.04 -1.70
N PRO A 143 10.74 -8.99 -1.11
CA PRO A 143 10.31 -10.37 -1.07
C PRO A 143 9.04 -10.49 -0.23
N LYS A 144 8.07 -11.30 -0.67
CA LYS A 144 6.89 -11.62 0.14
C LYS A 144 7.32 -12.40 1.38
N GLY A 145 6.79 -12.02 2.54
CA GLY A 145 7.14 -12.68 3.81
C GLY A 145 7.02 -11.73 5.00
N LYS A 146 7.91 -11.93 5.97
CA LYS A 146 7.95 -11.19 7.24
C LYS A 146 8.75 -9.89 7.08
N VAL A 147 8.18 -8.79 7.54
CA VAL A 147 8.70 -7.43 7.38
C VAL A 147 8.83 -6.74 8.73
N LEU A 148 9.95 -6.07 8.96
CA LEU A 148 10.14 -5.20 10.13
C LEU A 148 9.99 -3.72 9.70
N ASP A 149 9.07 -2.98 10.32
CA ASP A 149 8.96 -1.51 10.18
C ASP A 149 9.59 -0.84 11.41
N VAL A 150 10.80 -0.29 11.24
CA VAL A 150 11.62 0.27 12.32
C VAL A 150 11.29 1.75 12.52
N ALA A 151 11.07 2.15 13.78
CA ALA A 151 10.58 3.49 14.12
C ALA A 151 9.27 3.80 13.37
N SER A 152 8.33 2.85 13.44
CA SER A 152 7.13 2.82 12.59
C SER A 152 6.17 4.00 12.82
N GLY A 153 6.30 4.71 13.94
CA GLY A 153 5.35 5.71 14.40
C GLY A 153 3.93 5.13 14.47
N SER A 154 2.99 5.80 13.81
CA SER A 154 1.58 5.33 13.70
C SER A 154 1.34 4.29 12.60
N GLY A 155 2.41 3.80 11.94
CA GLY A 155 2.37 2.62 11.08
C GLY A 155 1.92 2.84 9.65
N ARG A 156 2.20 3.99 9.03
CA ARG A 156 1.77 4.24 7.63
C ARG A 156 2.31 3.20 6.64
N HIS A 157 3.55 2.72 6.84
CA HIS A 157 4.14 1.66 6.02
C HIS A 157 3.65 0.30 6.46
N ALA A 158 3.66 0.02 7.77
CA ALA A 158 3.18 -1.24 8.32
C ALA A 158 1.74 -1.58 7.91
N LEU A 159 0.81 -0.63 8.06
CA LEU A 159 -0.59 -0.82 7.67
C LEU A 159 -0.75 -1.01 6.16
N PHE A 160 0.04 -0.31 5.36
CA PHE A 160 0.03 -0.46 3.90
C PHE A 160 0.53 -1.85 3.49
N LEU A 161 1.68 -2.30 4.02
CA LEU A 161 2.22 -3.62 3.69
C LEU A 161 1.35 -4.76 4.23
N ALA A 162 0.81 -4.63 5.43
CA ALA A 162 -0.15 -5.61 5.97
C ALA A 162 -1.38 -5.74 5.06
N SER A 163 -1.90 -4.64 4.50
CA SER A 163 -3.01 -4.73 3.53
C SER A 163 -2.62 -5.41 2.20
N LEU A 164 -1.32 -5.44 1.86
CA LEU A 164 -0.81 -6.20 0.72
C LEU A 164 -0.45 -7.66 1.04
N GLY A 165 -0.79 -8.14 2.25
CA GLY A 165 -0.57 -9.52 2.70
C GLY A 165 0.85 -9.82 3.17
N TYR A 166 1.63 -8.80 3.58
CA TYR A 166 2.88 -9.03 4.29
C TYR A 166 2.60 -9.29 5.78
N GLN A 167 3.44 -10.10 6.43
CA GLN A 167 3.45 -10.22 7.89
C GLN A 167 4.33 -9.10 8.45
N VAL A 168 3.76 -8.14 9.17
CA VAL A 168 4.51 -6.96 9.61
C VAL A 168 4.68 -6.91 11.11
N ASP A 169 5.93 -6.80 11.56
CA ASP A 169 6.27 -6.42 12.93
C ASP A 169 6.65 -4.93 12.94
N ALA A 170 5.90 -4.12 13.68
CA ALA A 170 6.14 -2.69 13.81
C ALA A 170 6.79 -2.37 15.16
N VAL A 171 7.91 -1.66 15.16
CA VAL A 171 8.62 -1.28 16.40
C VAL A 171 8.77 0.23 16.52
N ASP A 172 8.45 0.75 17.69
CA ASP A 172 8.65 2.16 18.05
C ASP A 172 8.77 2.30 19.57
N ARG A 173 9.36 3.40 20.04
CA ARG A 173 9.39 3.75 21.47
C ARG A 173 8.10 4.42 21.94
N ASP A 174 7.35 5.05 21.03
CA ASP A 174 6.10 5.73 21.32
C ASP A 174 4.94 4.71 21.37
N GLU A 175 4.62 4.24 22.58
CA GLU A 175 3.49 3.34 22.85
C GLU A 175 2.15 3.89 22.35
N GLN A 176 1.94 5.22 22.40
CA GLN A 176 0.70 5.82 21.91
C GLN A 176 0.61 5.75 20.38
N ALA A 177 1.75 5.88 19.68
CA ALA A 177 1.79 5.72 18.24
C ALA A 177 1.48 4.28 17.82
N LEU A 178 2.04 3.29 18.53
CA LEU A 178 1.73 1.88 18.31
C LEU A 178 0.28 1.53 18.64
N ALA A 179 -0.31 2.12 19.70
CA ALA A 179 -1.73 1.93 19.99
C ALA A 179 -2.63 2.47 18.87
N ARG A 180 -2.27 3.62 18.28
CA ARG A 180 -2.96 4.17 17.08
C ARG A 180 -2.80 3.24 15.88
N LEU A 181 -1.62 2.68 15.65
CA LEU A 181 -1.37 1.69 14.59
C LEU A 181 -2.31 0.49 14.74
N LEU A 182 -2.36 -0.14 15.93
CA LEU A 182 -3.21 -1.32 16.17
C LEU A 182 -4.70 -1.00 16.03
N THR A 183 -5.15 0.18 16.46
CA THR A 183 -6.55 0.63 16.27
C THR A 183 -6.90 0.72 14.78
N HIS A 184 -6.00 1.28 13.96
CA HIS A 184 -6.21 1.35 12.51
C HIS A 184 -6.16 -0.03 11.85
N ALA A 185 -5.28 -0.92 12.32
CA ALA A 185 -5.21 -2.30 11.84
C ALA A 185 -6.53 -3.04 12.08
N GLN A 186 -7.07 -2.94 13.30
CA GLN A 186 -8.36 -3.54 13.68
C GLN A 186 -9.52 -2.99 12.83
N THR A 187 -9.57 -1.67 12.65
CA THR A 187 -10.61 -1.01 11.83
C THR A 187 -10.58 -1.47 10.37
N ARG A 188 -9.39 -1.85 9.87
CA ARG A 188 -9.16 -2.35 8.51
C ARG A 188 -9.16 -3.89 8.43
N HIS A 189 -9.48 -4.57 9.53
CA HIS A 189 -9.46 -6.04 9.62
C HIS A 189 -8.13 -6.68 9.21
N LEU A 190 -7.01 -6.00 9.48
CA LEU A 190 -5.67 -6.52 9.19
C LEU A 190 -5.22 -7.44 10.32
N THR A 191 -4.99 -8.72 10.01
CA THR A 191 -4.63 -9.76 11.00
C THR A 191 -3.12 -10.02 11.08
N ASP A 192 -2.37 -9.78 10.00
CA ASP A 192 -0.95 -10.09 9.89
C ASP A 192 -0.05 -8.90 10.27
N ILE A 193 -0.40 -8.22 11.36
CA ILE A 193 0.36 -7.08 11.89
C ILE A 193 0.49 -7.15 13.40
N SER A 194 1.73 -7.03 13.89
CA SER A 194 2.07 -7.00 15.30
C SER A 194 2.81 -5.71 15.63
N SER A 195 2.83 -5.32 16.90
CA SER A 195 3.65 -4.20 17.36
C SER A 195 4.38 -4.50 18.66
N ARG A 196 5.55 -3.88 18.83
CA ARG A 196 6.36 -4.00 20.04
C ARG A 196 6.96 -2.66 20.41
N VAL A 197 6.72 -2.24 21.67
CA VAL A 197 7.39 -1.08 22.24
C VAL A 197 8.87 -1.43 22.42
N LEU A 198 9.74 -0.74 21.68
CA LEU A 198 11.18 -0.98 21.69
C LEU A 198 11.91 0.36 21.64
N ASP A 199 12.70 0.64 22.67
CA ASP A 199 13.70 1.69 22.61
C ASP A 199 14.91 1.18 21.83
N LEU A 200 15.19 1.80 20.69
CA LEU A 200 16.31 1.48 19.81
C LEU A 200 17.60 2.21 20.25
N GLU A 201 17.51 3.11 21.23
CA GLU A 201 18.62 3.91 21.75
C GLU A 201 18.71 3.85 23.29
N PRO A 202 18.66 2.65 23.90
CA PRO A 202 18.58 2.53 25.36
C PRO A 202 19.82 3.08 26.06
N LEU A 203 19.63 3.54 27.29
CA LEU A 203 20.72 3.96 28.18
C LEU A 203 20.70 3.09 29.45
N PRO A 204 21.74 2.28 29.73
CA PRO A 204 22.99 2.14 28.97
C PRO A 204 22.80 1.50 27.59
N PRO A 205 23.70 1.78 26.61
CA PRO A 205 23.64 1.16 25.29
C PRO A 205 23.65 -0.36 25.39
N GLN A 206 22.62 -0.98 24.83
CA GLN A 206 22.48 -2.41 24.67
C GLN A 206 22.01 -2.67 23.25
N GLU A 207 22.51 -3.75 22.65
CA GLU A 207 22.06 -4.15 21.32
C GLU A 207 20.55 -4.43 21.37
N PRO A 208 19.75 -3.78 20.52
CA PRO A 208 18.32 -4.04 20.48
C PRO A 208 18.13 -5.49 20.05
N HIS A 209 17.36 -6.24 20.84
CA HIS A 209 17.00 -7.61 20.50
C HIS A 209 16.07 -7.63 19.29
N LEU A 210 16.68 -7.72 18.10
CA LEU A 210 16.06 -8.10 16.85
C LEU A 210 16.37 -9.58 16.60
N GLU A 211 15.37 -10.34 16.16
CA GLU A 211 15.57 -11.76 15.85
C GLU A 211 16.50 -11.93 14.65
N HIS A 212 17.55 -12.75 14.79
CA HIS A 212 18.53 -13.04 13.74
C HIS A 212 17.88 -13.78 12.57
N GLU A 213 18.16 -13.36 11.33
CA GLU A 213 17.63 -13.96 10.10
C GLU A 213 16.12 -14.21 10.11
N ALA A 214 15.35 -13.28 10.69
CA ALA A 214 13.90 -13.42 10.83
C ALA A 214 13.11 -12.72 9.72
N TYR A 215 13.68 -11.70 9.08
CA TYR A 215 12.94 -10.81 8.19
C TYR A 215 13.34 -10.94 6.72
N ASP A 216 12.33 -11.02 5.86
CA ASP A 216 12.46 -10.99 4.40
C ASP A 216 12.67 -9.55 3.89
N ALA A 217 12.13 -8.55 4.61
CA ALA A 217 12.46 -7.15 4.41
C ALA A 217 12.50 -6.34 5.71
N ILE A 218 13.33 -5.29 5.73
CA ILE A 218 13.37 -4.32 6.83
C ILE A 218 13.23 -2.92 6.23
N LEU A 219 12.39 -2.10 6.84
CA LEU A 219 12.12 -0.72 6.45
C LEU A 219 12.61 0.22 7.55
N VAL A 220 13.37 1.24 7.16
CA VAL A 220 13.79 2.32 8.06
C VAL A 220 13.55 3.65 7.35
N PHE A 221 12.58 4.43 7.82
CA PHE A 221 12.21 5.71 7.21
C PHE A 221 12.31 6.84 8.22
N PHE A 222 13.01 7.92 7.84
CA PHE A 222 13.17 9.15 8.62
C PHE A 222 13.69 8.92 10.04
N TYR A 223 14.47 7.83 10.22
CA TYR A 223 15.13 7.46 11.46
C TYR A 223 16.61 7.21 11.18
N LEU A 224 17.49 7.52 12.16
CA LEU A 224 18.92 7.30 12.03
C LEU A 224 19.56 7.03 13.40
N HIS A 225 19.95 5.78 13.61
CA HIS A 225 20.83 5.39 14.71
C HIS A 225 21.95 4.51 14.14
N ARG A 226 23.16 5.07 14.03
CA ARG A 226 24.30 4.40 13.37
C ARG A 226 24.69 3.05 14.00
N PRO A 227 24.67 2.90 15.34
CA PRO A 227 24.93 1.61 15.97
C PRO A 227 23.92 0.50 15.63
N LEU A 228 22.76 0.83 15.06
CA LEU A 228 21.71 -0.14 14.74
C LEU A 228 22.02 -0.99 13.49
N PHE A 229 22.87 -0.50 12.59
CA PHE A 229 23.10 -1.12 11.28
C PHE A 229 23.53 -2.59 11.33
N PRO A 230 24.48 -3.02 12.18
CA PRO A 230 24.83 -4.42 12.33
C PRO A 230 23.62 -5.30 12.66
N SER A 231 22.82 -4.91 13.64
CA SER A 231 21.62 -5.65 14.05
C SER A 231 20.56 -5.71 12.96
N LEU A 232 20.40 -4.66 12.13
CA LEU A 232 19.50 -4.69 10.97
C LEU A 232 19.98 -5.72 9.93
N ILE A 233 21.28 -5.75 9.65
CA ILE A 233 21.88 -6.67 8.67
C ILE A 233 21.79 -8.13 9.17
N GLU A 234 22.02 -8.36 10.45
CA GLU A 234 21.89 -9.67 11.09
C GLU A 234 20.44 -10.17 11.10
N ALA A 235 19.48 -9.28 11.34
CA ALA A 235 18.06 -9.62 11.36
C ALA A 235 17.48 -9.97 9.97
N LEU A 236 18.11 -9.53 8.88
CA LEU A 236 17.73 -9.94 7.52
C LEU A 236 18.06 -11.41 7.27
N LYS A 237 17.12 -12.15 6.68
CA LYS A 237 17.39 -13.46 6.07
C LYS A 237 18.40 -13.33 4.91
N PRO A 238 19.13 -14.40 4.55
CA PRO A 238 19.84 -14.45 3.28
C PRO A 238 18.89 -14.14 2.11
N GLY A 239 19.25 -13.21 1.24
CA GLY A 239 18.40 -12.71 0.17
C GLY A 239 17.37 -11.63 0.58
N GLY A 240 17.25 -11.34 1.88
CA GLY A 240 16.37 -10.31 2.43
C GLY A 240 16.78 -8.90 2.02
N VAL A 241 15.82 -7.96 2.05
CA VAL A 241 15.99 -6.60 1.53
C VAL A 241 15.86 -5.53 2.60
N LEU A 242 16.84 -4.62 2.66
CA LEU A 242 16.79 -3.39 3.44
C LEU A 242 16.32 -2.23 2.54
N LEU A 243 15.23 -1.58 2.93
CA LEU A 243 14.80 -0.28 2.40
C LEU A 243 15.09 0.79 3.44
N TYR A 244 15.88 1.79 3.06
CA TYR A 244 16.28 2.87 3.97
C TYR A 244 16.07 4.22 3.29
N GLU A 245 15.34 5.12 3.93
CA GLU A 245 15.25 6.52 3.54
C GLU A 245 15.41 7.43 4.77
N THR A 246 16.37 8.36 4.75
CA THR A 246 16.47 9.36 5.82
C THR A 246 17.16 10.64 5.35
N PHE A 247 17.14 11.68 6.17
CA PHE A 247 17.63 12.99 5.82
C PHE A 247 19.16 13.04 5.66
N THR A 248 19.61 13.79 4.66
CA THR A 248 21.03 14.13 4.51
C THR A 248 21.37 15.45 5.20
N VAL A 249 22.67 15.72 5.38
CA VAL A 249 23.16 16.99 5.90
C VAL A 249 22.67 18.19 5.09
N ASP A 250 22.39 17.99 3.80
CA ASP A 250 21.88 19.05 2.92
C ASP A 250 20.48 19.50 3.34
N ASN A 251 19.65 18.58 3.88
CA ASN A 251 18.32 18.95 4.39
C ASN A 251 18.44 19.83 5.63
N HIS A 252 19.37 19.51 6.53
CA HIS A 252 19.61 20.33 7.71
C HIS A 252 20.09 21.74 7.32
N VAL A 253 21.01 21.84 6.35
CA VAL A 253 21.53 23.13 5.88
C VAL A 253 20.45 23.97 5.18
N GLN A 254 19.63 23.35 4.32
CA GLN A 254 18.70 24.08 3.47
C GLN A 254 17.31 24.26 4.07
N ARG A 255 16.87 23.34 4.93
CA ARG A 255 15.52 23.29 5.52
C ARG A 255 15.51 23.40 7.05
N GLN A 256 16.68 23.43 7.70
CA GLN A 256 16.81 23.40 9.17
C GLN A 256 16.12 22.18 9.81
N HIS A 257 16.03 21.08 9.05
CA HIS A 257 15.37 19.86 9.47
C HIS A 257 16.22 18.63 9.07
N PRO A 258 16.37 17.62 9.94
CA PRO A 258 16.18 17.66 11.39
C PRO A 258 16.97 18.80 12.05
N LYS A 259 16.53 19.27 13.23
CA LYS A 259 17.18 20.39 13.92
C LYS A 259 18.63 20.12 14.31
N ARG A 260 18.97 18.85 14.55
CA ARG A 260 20.31 18.42 14.96
C ARG A 260 20.97 17.71 13.79
N ARG A 261 22.15 18.20 13.41
CA ARG A 261 22.95 17.68 12.30
C ARG A 261 23.35 16.21 12.47
N GLU A 262 23.51 15.74 13.70
CA GLU A 262 23.85 14.34 14.00
C GLU A 262 22.78 13.34 13.55
N PHE A 263 21.52 13.76 13.39
CA PHE A 263 20.43 12.94 12.85
C PHE A 263 20.37 12.92 11.32
N CYS A 264 21.39 13.47 10.67
CA CYS A 264 21.51 13.49 9.22
C CYS A 264 22.66 12.59 8.76
N LEU A 265 22.50 11.97 7.60
CA LEU A 265 23.57 11.29 6.89
C LEU A 265 24.51 12.30 6.24
N THR A 266 25.81 12.08 6.40
CA THR A 266 26.84 12.69 5.56
C THR A 266 26.81 12.07 4.16
N HIS A 267 27.41 12.74 3.18
CA HIS A 267 27.42 12.27 1.79
C HIS A 267 27.98 10.84 1.67
N SER A 268 27.23 10.01 0.95
CA SER A 268 27.54 8.60 0.70
C SER A 268 27.70 7.75 1.98
N GLU A 269 27.23 8.22 3.14
CA GLU A 269 27.40 7.52 4.42
C GLU A 269 26.59 6.23 4.46
N LEU A 270 25.39 6.25 3.89
CA LEU A 270 24.51 5.10 3.89
C LEU A 270 25.11 3.91 3.11
N LEU A 271 25.85 4.18 2.03
CA LEU A 271 26.63 3.15 1.32
C LEU A 271 27.72 2.52 2.20
N ARG A 272 28.39 3.33 3.04
CA ARG A 272 29.44 2.83 3.94
C ARG A 272 28.85 2.00 5.08
N LEU A 273 27.70 2.43 5.63
CA LEU A 273 27.00 1.72 6.70
C LEU A 273 26.36 0.39 6.24
N THR A 274 26.24 0.18 4.92
CA THR A 274 25.63 -1.00 4.31
C THR A 274 26.57 -1.75 3.37
N SER A 275 27.89 -1.62 3.57
CA SER A 275 28.92 -2.19 2.68
C SER A 275 28.85 -3.72 2.54
N ASP A 276 28.29 -4.41 3.53
CA ASP A 276 28.14 -5.87 3.54
C ASP A 276 26.93 -6.36 2.73
N LEU A 277 26.10 -5.42 2.23
CA LEU A 277 24.93 -5.70 1.42
C LEU A 277 25.20 -5.41 -0.06
N ARG A 278 24.51 -6.12 -0.94
CA ARG A 278 24.47 -5.81 -2.37
C ARG A 278 23.54 -4.63 -2.61
N ILE A 279 24.09 -3.51 -3.08
CA ILE A 279 23.28 -2.34 -3.44
C ILE A 279 22.47 -2.61 -4.71
N LEU A 280 21.15 -2.43 -4.62
CA LEU A 280 20.20 -2.57 -5.72
C LEU A 280 19.70 -1.23 -6.25
N HIS A 281 19.65 -0.22 -5.39
CA HIS A 281 19.29 1.16 -5.71
C HIS A 281 19.93 2.11 -4.69
N TYR A 282 20.41 3.26 -5.17
CA TYR A 282 20.89 4.35 -4.35
C TYR A 282 20.64 5.70 -5.02
N ASP A 283 20.08 6.65 -4.28
CA ASP A 283 19.95 8.05 -4.69
C ASP A 283 20.15 8.99 -3.49
N GLU A 284 20.89 10.08 -3.68
CA GLU A 284 21.03 11.17 -2.72
C GLU A 284 20.64 12.48 -3.39
N GLY A 285 19.60 13.13 -2.90
CA GLY A 285 19.10 14.31 -3.59
C GLY A 285 17.82 14.87 -3.00
N LEU A 286 17.20 15.74 -3.80
CA LEU A 286 15.92 16.35 -3.49
C LEU A 286 14.79 15.40 -3.90
N HIS A 287 14.02 14.94 -2.93
CA HIS A 287 12.88 14.05 -3.12
C HIS A 287 11.57 14.70 -2.68
N GLU A 288 10.45 14.21 -3.21
CA GLU A 288 9.12 14.63 -2.75
C GLU A 288 8.92 14.18 -1.29
N GLY A 289 8.59 15.14 -0.41
CA GLY A 289 8.30 14.84 0.99
C GLY A 289 6.94 14.16 1.17
N THR A 290 6.63 13.78 2.41
CA THR A 290 5.36 13.10 2.74
C THR A 290 4.16 14.05 2.82
N SER A 291 4.39 15.36 2.68
CA SER A 291 3.36 16.39 2.47
C SER A 291 3.50 16.92 1.04
N GLU A 292 2.37 17.12 0.36
CA GLU A 292 2.28 17.48 -1.08
C GLU A 292 3.03 18.78 -1.48
N SER A 293 3.62 19.52 -0.55
CA SER A 293 4.17 20.87 -0.79
C SER A 293 5.63 21.08 -0.43
N GLU A 294 6.36 20.12 0.15
CA GLU A 294 7.77 20.34 0.54
C GLU A 294 8.70 19.19 0.11
N SER A 295 9.53 19.46 -0.89
CA SER A 295 10.65 18.58 -1.24
C SER A 295 11.76 18.66 -0.19
N VAL A 296 12.29 17.50 0.19
CA VAL A 296 13.31 17.30 1.23
C VAL A 296 14.55 16.62 0.66
N TYR A 297 15.70 16.87 1.26
CA TYR A 297 16.93 16.16 0.88
C TYR A 297 17.08 14.86 1.67
N THR A 298 17.05 13.73 0.98
CA THR A 298 17.17 12.40 1.58
C THR A 298 18.16 11.53 0.82
N ALA A 299 18.70 10.52 1.52
CA ALA A 299 19.36 9.38 0.91
C ALA A 299 18.36 8.23 0.86
N GLN A 300 18.19 7.62 -0.29
CA GLN A 300 17.32 6.48 -0.56
C GLN A 300 18.18 5.26 -0.93
N LEU A 301 17.97 4.13 -0.26
CA LEU A 301 18.72 2.90 -0.46
C LEU A 301 17.79 1.70 -0.53
N VAL A 302 18.03 0.83 -1.53
CA VAL A 302 17.60 -0.57 -1.50
C VAL A 302 18.84 -1.44 -1.55
N ALA A 303 19.04 -2.29 -0.55
CA ALA A 303 20.16 -3.22 -0.49
C ALA A 303 19.70 -4.62 -0.10
N GLN A 304 20.38 -5.65 -0.62
CA GLN A 304 20.02 -7.05 -0.41
C GLN A 304 21.15 -7.78 0.33
N LYS A 305 20.78 -8.54 1.37
CA LYS A 305 21.72 -9.45 2.04
C LYS A 305 22.12 -10.57 1.08
N PRO A 306 23.42 -10.85 0.85
CA PRO A 306 23.84 -11.95 0.01
C PRO A 306 23.20 -13.27 0.43
N PHE A 307 22.93 -14.15 -0.54
CA PHE A 307 22.55 -15.52 -0.24
C PHE A 307 23.73 -16.24 0.42
N THR A 308 23.45 -17.07 1.42
CA THR A 308 24.48 -17.97 1.97
C THR A 308 24.95 -18.88 0.83
N PRO A 309 26.26 -18.94 0.52
CA PRO A 309 26.73 -19.85 -0.49
C PRO A 309 26.40 -21.28 -0.06
N GLU A 310 25.76 -22.06 -0.94
CA GLU A 310 25.64 -23.49 -0.70
C GLU A 310 27.04 -24.09 -0.53
N PRO A 311 27.26 -25.01 0.43
CA PRO A 311 28.53 -25.70 0.54
C PRO A 311 28.79 -26.40 -0.79
N SER A 312 29.88 -26.02 -1.46
CA SER A 312 30.35 -26.69 -2.67
C SER A 312 30.53 -28.18 -2.39
N THR A 313 29.62 -29.00 -2.92
CA THR A 313 29.72 -30.48 -2.95
C THR A 313 30.96 -30.95 -3.69
#